data_AF-A0A4Q3DVT5-F1
#
_entry.id   AF-A0A4Q3DVT5-F1
#
_cell.length_a   1.000
_cell.length_b   1.000
_cell.length_c   1.000
_cell.angle_alpha   90.00
_cell.angle_beta   90.00
_cell.angle_gamma   90.00
#
_symmetry.space_group_name_H-M   'P 1'
#
loop_
_entity.id
_entity.type
_entity.pdbx_description
1 polymer ?
#
loop_
_entity_poly.entity_id
_entity_poly.type
_entity_poly.pdbx_seq_one_letter_code
_entity_poly.pdbx_strand_id
1 'polypeptide(L)'
;MTLDDLKRIFLGPTLFRLDRILSPRLVPVLYLTGLGALLIWGVQHLFATFGSSFGNGLWGLLEIVVLGAFFLVVLRIVCEALLVFFKANEAATDEVSRNQVTSSLLEDVRDAIHEIADDEEDFDIDDIITPATVPAPDVEITPPRGPRRTARRTPGPRM
;
A
#
# COMPACT_ATOMS: atom_id res chain seq x y z
N MET A 1 -28.15 5.02 -14.58
CA MET A 1 -27.00 5.54 -13.81
C MET A 1 -26.41 6.68 -14.61
N THR A 2 -26.34 7.87 -14.01
CA THR A 2 -25.85 9.10 -14.66
C THR A 2 -24.32 9.11 -14.66
N LEU A 3 -23.72 9.69 -15.70
CA LEU A 3 -22.26 9.85 -15.82
C LEU A 3 -21.64 10.58 -14.60
N ASP A 4 -22.43 11.45 -13.97
CA ASP A 4 -22.03 12.20 -12.80
C ASP A 4 -21.86 11.33 -11.55
N ASP A 5 -22.69 10.29 -11.37
CA ASP A 5 -22.52 9.32 -10.28
C ASP A 5 -21.29 8.44 -10.53
N LEU A 6 -21.03 8.07 -11.79
CA LEU A 6 -19.79 7.36 -12.15
C LEU A 6 -18.56 8.21 -11.83
N LYS A 7 -18.59 9.51 -12.19
CA LYS A 7 -17.54 10.46 -11.79
C LYS A 7 -17.43 10.59 -10.28
N ARG A 8 -18.53 10.66 -9.55
CA ARG A 8 -18.51 10.81 -8.09
C ARG A 8 -17.99 9.57 -7.36
N ILE A 9 -18.20 8.38 -7.94
CA ILE A 9 -17.68 7.10 -7.44
C ILE A 9 -16.21 6.91 -7.85
N PHE A 10 -15.83 7.29 -9.08
CA PHE A 10 -14.45 7.23 -9.58
C PHE A 10 -13.54 8.38 -9.10
N LEU A 11 -14.10 9.51 -8.66
CA LEU A 11 -13.36 10.64 -8.09
C LEU A 11 -13.66 10.81 -6.58
N GLY A 12 -14.38 9.86 -5.98
CA GLY A 12 -14.71 9.89 -4.57
C GLY A 12 -13.50 9.61 -3.69
N PRO A 13 -13.42 10.20 -2.48
CA PRO A 13 -12.31 10.01 -1.54
C PRO A 13 -12.13 8.55 -1.07
N THR A 14 -13.06 7.66 -1.42
CA THR A 14 -12.99 6.22 -1.18
C THR A 14 -12.01 5.50 -2.12
N LEU A 15 -11.79 5.99 -3.35
CA LEU A 15 -10.73 5.47 -4.21
C LEU A 15 -9.34 5.90 -3.74
N PHE A 16 -9.20 7.08 -3.10
CA PHE A 16 -7.94 7.53 -2.49
C PHE A 16 -7.42 6.57 -1.41
N ARG A 17 -8.32 5.87 -0.70
CA ARG A 17 -7.94 4.84 0.29
C ARG A 17 -7.53 3.50 -0.34
N LEU A 18 -8.04 3.16 -1.53
CA LEU A 18 -7.68 1.93 -2.26
C LEU A 18 -6.41 2.14 -3.11
N ASP A 19 -6.24 3.33 -3.68
CA ASP A 19 -5.08 3.74 -4.48
C ASP A 19 -3.77 3.58 -3.74
N ARG A 20 -3.80 3.80 -2.42
CA ARG A 20 -2.64 3.73 -1.55
C ARG A 20 -1.99 2.34 -1.44
N ILE A 21 -2.75 1.28 -1.69
CA ILE A 21 -2.24 -0.09 -1.75
C ILE A 21 -2.14 -0.59 -3.19
N LEU A 22 -2.96 -0.06 -4.09
CA LEU A 22 -3.00 -0.49 -5.48
C LEU A 22 -1.90 0.16 -6.34
N SER A 23 -1.43 1.36 -5.99
CA SER A 23 -0.48 2.15 -6.80
C SER A 23 0.74 1.37 -7.32
N PRO A 24 1.52 0.62 -6.49
CA PRO A 24 2.70 -0.10 -7.00
C PRO A 24 2.33 -1.35 -7.84
N ARG A 25 1.09 -1.86 -7.75
CA ARG A 25 0.66 -3.08 -8.44
C ARG A 25 -0.36 -2.84 -9.56
N LEU A 26 -0.94 -1.65 -9.67
CA LEU A 26 -1.97 -1.36 -10.66
C LEU A 26 -1.39 -1.41 -12.07
N VAL A 27 -0.22 -0.83 -12.29
CA VAL A 27 0.42 -0.76 -13.61
C VAL A 27 0.71 -2.15 -14.18
N PRO A 28 1.37 -3.08 -13.47
CA PRO A 28 1.58 -4.42 -14.01
C PRO A 28 0.27 -5.20 -14.19
N VAL A 29 -0.72 -5.03 -13.30
CA VAL A 29 -2.04 -5.67 -13.45
C VAL A 29 -2.76 -5.13 -14.68
N LEU A 30 -2.81 -3.82 -14.88
CA LEU A 30 -3.45 -3.17 -16.02
C LEU A 30 -2.77 -3.54 -17.34
N TYR A 31 -1.44 -3.63 -17.34
CA TYR A 31 -0.71 -4.06 -18.52
C TYR A 31 -1.04 -5.51 -18.87
N LEU A 32 -1.08 -6.40 -17.88
CA LEU A 32 -1.41 -7.82 -18.09
C LEU A 32 -2.86 -8.00 -18.54
N THR A 33 -3.81 -7.29 -17.94
CA THR A 33 -5.22 -7.35 -18.34
C THR A 33 -5.44 -6.72 -19.71
N GLY A 34 -4.78 -5.61 -20.02
CA GLY A 34 -4.81 -4.99 -21.35
C GLY A 34 -4.23 -5.90 -22.43
N LEU A 35 -3.11 -6.58 -22.14
CA LEU A 35 -2.51 -7.56 -23.05
C LEU A 35 -3.42 -8.79 -23.23
N GLY A 36 -4.03 -9.27 -22.14
CA GLY A 36 -4.99 -10.37 -22.18
C GLY A 36 -6.23 -10.03 -23.00
N ALA A 37 -6.80 -8.83 -22.81
CA ALA A 37 -7.92 -8.33 -23.59
C ALA A 37 -7.58 -8.23 -25.08
N LEU A 38 -6.39 -7.70 -25.41
CA LEU A 38 -5.89 -7.64 -26.77
C LEU A 38 -5.77 -9.02 -27.41
N LEU A 39 -5.26 -10.01 -26.66
CA LEU A 39 -5.11 -11.38 -27.13
C LEU A 39 -6.47 -12.02 -27.40
N ILE A 40 -7.40 -11.93 -26.44
CA ILE A 40 -8.76 -12.48 -26.58
C ILE A 40 -9.45 -11.83 -27.78
N TRP A 41 -9.37 -10.50 -27.90
CA TRP A 41 -9.92 -9.75 -29.03
C TRP A 41 -9.31 -10.22 -30.36
N GLY A 42 -7.99 -10.34 -30.44
CA GLY A 42 -7.30 -10.75 -31.67
C GLY A 42 -7.70 -12.16 -32.12
N VAL A 43 -7.80 -13.11 -31.18
CA VAL A 43 -8.25 -14.48 -31.46
C VAL A 43 -9.70 -14.48 -31.94
N GLN A 44 -10.59 -13.78 -31.24
CA GLN A 44 -12.01 -13.69 -31.62
C GLN A 44 -12.18 -13.04 -33.00
N HIS A 45 -11.46 -11.94 -33.26
CA HIS A 45 -11.51 -11.23 -34.54
C HIS A 45 -11.02 -12.10 -35.68
N LEU A 46 -9.92 -12.84 -35.48
CA LEU A 46 -9.36 -13.75 -36.48
C LEU A 46 -10.38 -14.82 -36.89
N PHE A 47 -11.00 -15.50 -35.91
CA PHE A 47 -12.01 -16.52 -36.21
C PHE A 47 -13.27 -15.92 -36.83
N ALA A 48 -13.70 -14.74 -36.40
CA ALA A 48 -14.86 -14.06 -36.98
C ALA A 48 -14.64 -13.68 -38.45
N THR A 49 -13.47 -13.15 -38.80
CA THR A 49 -13.15 -12.75 -40.18
C THR A 49 -12.90 -13.95 -41.09
N PHE A 50 -12.17 -14.97 -40.63
CA PHE A 50 -11.97 -16.20 -41.40
C PHE A 50 -13.26 -17.02 -41.56
N GLY A 51 -14.15 -17.00 -40.57
CA GLY A 51 -15.45 -17.66 -40.66
C GLY A 51 -16.40 -17.06 -41.70
N SER A 52 -16.20 -15.79 -42.05
CA SER A 52 -16.97 -15.10 -43.09
C SER A 52 -16.51 -15.47 -44.50
N SER A 53 -15.21 -15.32 -44.80
CA SER A 53 -14.61 -15.76 -46.06
C SER A 53 -13.08 -15.74 -45.94
N PHE A 54 -12.40 -16.48 -46.82
CA PHE A 54 -10.94 -16.50 -46.84
C PHE A 54 -10.31 -15.12 -47.13
N GLY A 55 -10.93 -14.32 -48.01
CA GLY A 55 -10.47 -12.96 -48.31
C GLY A 55 -10.62 -12.00 -47.13
N ASN A 56 -11.73 -12.09 -46.40
CA ASN A 56 -11.92 -11.34 -45.16
C ASN A 56 -10.93 -11.79 -44.08
N GLY A 57 -10.56 -13.06 -44.03
CA GLY A 57 -9.54 -13.55 -43.12
C GLY A 57 -8.17 -12.89 -43.34
N LEU A 58 -7.72 -12.76 -44.60
CA LEU A 58 -6.48 -12.04 -44.92
C LEU A 58 -6.55 -10.57 -44.52
N TRP A 59 -7.67 -9.91 -44.80
CA TRP A 59 -7.90 -8.53 -44.38
C TRP A 59 -7.93 -8.38 -42.85
N GLY A 60 -8.60 -9.31 -42.16
CA GLY A 60 -8.66 -9.37 -40.70
C GLY A 60 -7.31 -9.59 -40.05
N LEU A 61 -6.42 -10.38 -40.67
CA LEU A 61 -5.03 -10.52 -40.22
C LEU A 61 -4.28 -9.19 -40.28
N LEU A 62 -4.39 -8.46 -41.40
CA LEU A 62 -3.80 -7.13 -41.54
C LEU A 62 -4.36 -6.15 -40.50
N GLU A 63 -5.67 -6.19 -40.28
CA GLU A 63 -6.35 -5.37 -39.29
C GLU A 63 -5.87 -5.68 -37.86
N ILE A 64 -5.71 -6.96 -37.49
CA ILE A 64 -5.15 -7.35 -36.19
C ILE A 64 -3.74 -6.83 -36.02
N VAL A 65 -2.91 -6.87 -37.06
CA VAL A 65 -1.54 -6.34 -36.99
C VAL A 65 -1.55 -4.83 -36.78
N VAL A 66 -2.34 -4.09 -37.57
CA VAL A 66 -2.37 -2.62 -37.51
C VAL A 66 -3.07 -2.12 -36.24
N LEU A 67 -4.31 -2.56 -36.00
CA LEU A 67 -5.08 -2.16 -34.82
C LEU A 67 -4.49 -2.74 -33.54
N GLY A 68 -3.94 -3.96 -33.59
CA GLY A 68 -3.28 -4.56 -32.44
C GLY A 68 -2.02 -3.82 -32.05
N ALA A 69 -1.19 -3.44 -33.02
CA ALA A 69 -0.03 -2.58 -32.76
C ALA A 69 -0.45 -1.21 -32.23
N PHE A 70 -1.48 -0.59 -32.82
CA PHE A 70 -2.04 0.67 -32.33
C PHE A 70 -2.52 0.56 -30.88
N PHE A 71 -3.26 -0.51 -30.54
CA PHE A 71 -3.74 -0.74 -29.19
C PHE A 71 -2.59 -0.95 -28.19
N LEU A 72 -1.50 -1.62 -28.59
CA LEU A 72 -0.31 -1.73 -27.75
C LEU A 72 0.33 -0.37 -27.46
N VAL A 73 0.38 0.53 -28.45
CA VAL A 73 0.90 1.89 -28.26
C VAL A 73 -0.01 2.67 -27.30
N VAL A 74 -1.33 2.62 -27.49
CA VAL A 74 -2.29 3.27 -26.59
C VAL A 74 -2.17 2.71 -25.18
N LEU A 75 -2.08 1.40 -25.02
CA LEU A 75 -1.89 0.74 -23.73
C LEU A 75 -0.62 1.24 -23.03
N ARG A 76 0.48 1.40 -23.77
CA ARG A 76 1.73 1.96 -23.25
C ARG A 76 1.55 3.40 -22.76
N ILE A 77 0.94 4.25 -23.58
CA ILE A 77 0.69 5.64 -23.23
C ILE A 77 -0.17 5.73 -21.97
N VAL A 78 -1.21 4.90 -21.85
CA VAL A 78 -2.08 4.87 -20.66
C VAL A 78 -1.31 4.40 -19.43
N CYS A 79 -0.50 3.33 -19.52
CA CYS A 79 0.32 2.86 -18.41
C CYS A 79 1.33 3.93 -17.95
N GLU A 80 1.98 4.62 -18.89
CA GLU A 80 2.92 5.70 -18.57
C GLU A 80 2.23 6.92 -17.97
N ALA A 81 1.08 7.32 -18.53
CA ALA A 81 0.28 8.42 -17.98
C ALA A 81 -0.17 8.13 -16.55
N LEU A 82 -0.56 6.89 -16.24
CA LEU A 82 -0.90 6.47 -14.88
C LEU A 82 0.32 6.50 -13.95
N LEU A 83 1.49 6.06 -14.41
CA LEU A 83 2.73 6.17 -13.63
C LEU A 83 3.07 7.63 -13.30
N VAL A 84 2.96 8.52 -14.29
CA VAL A 84 3.21 9.96 -14.10
C VAL A 84 2.16 10.57 -13.16
N PHE A 85 0.89 10.19 -13.31
CA PHE A 85 -0.20 10.64 -12.45
C PHE A 85 0.01 10.21 -11.00
N PHE A 86 0.34 8.94 -10.76
CA PHE A 86 0.62 8.46 -9.41
C PHE A 86 1.85 9.13 -8.82
N LYS A 87 2.92 9.27 -9.61
CA LYS A 87 4.12 9.98 -9.19
C LYS A 87 3.85 11.44 -8.82
N ALA A 88 3.01 12.14 -9.59
CA ALA A 88 2.63 13.53 -9.29
C ALA A 88 1.77 13.65 -8.00
N ASN A 89 1.04 12.58 -7.64
CA ASN A 89 0.21 12.50 -6.44
C ASN A 89 0.89 11.79 -5.25
N GLU A 90 2.17 11.41 -5.34
CA GLU A 90 2.92 10.81 -4.23
C GLU A 90 2.92 11.73 -2.99
N ALA A 91 3.06 13.05 -3.19
CA ALA A 91 3.04 14.02 -2.10
C ALA A 91 1.71 14.02 -1.31
N ALA A 92 0.57 13.91 -2.01
CA ALA A 92 -0.74 13.80 -1.36
C ALA A 92 -0.92 12.45 -0.63
N THR A 93 -0.19 11.42 -1.04
CA THR A 93 -0.26 10.06 -0.46
C THR A 93 0.60 9.93 0.80
N ASP A 94 1.75 10.60 0.84
CA ASP A 94 2.65 10.64 2.00
C ASP A 94 2.03 11.39 3.19
N GLU A 95 1.34 12.51 2.93
CA GLU A 95 0.68 13.27 4.00
C GLU A 95 -0.41 12.46 4.72
N VAL A 96 -1.20 11.66 3.99
CA VAL A 96 -2.23 10.80 4.57
C VAL A 96 -1.61 9.58 5.26
N SER A 97 -0.43 9.12 4.79
CA SER A 97 0.32 8.05 5.47
C SER A 97 0.86 8.47 6.81
N ARG A 98 1.43 9.67 6.84
CA ARG A 98 1.88 10.28 8.08
C ARG A 98 0.72 10.49 9.04
N ASN A 99 -0.43 10.98 8.58
CA ASN A 99 -1.61 11.19 9.41
C ASN A 99 -2.17 9.91 10.04
N GLN A 100 -2.15 8.77 9.33
CA GLN A 100 -2.61 7.49 9.90
C GLN A 100 -1.64 6.91 10.93
N VAL A 101 -0.33 7.05 10.72
CA VAL A 101 0.67 6.63 11.70
C VAL A 101 0.58 7.53 12.94
N THR A 102 0.37 8.83 12.75
CA THR A 102 0.17 9.75 13.88
C THR A 102 -1.13 9.46 14.63
N SER A 103 -2.22 9.07 13.96
CA SER A 103 -3.45 8.67 14.65
C SER A 103 -3.30 7.37 15.43
N SER A 104 -2.59 6.36 14.90
CA SER A 104 -2.38 5.10 15.66
C SER A 104 -1.48 5.34 16.87
N LEU A 105 -0.42 6.14 16.74
CA LEU A 105 0.45 6.49 17.86
C LEU A 105 -0.29 7.30 18.93
N LEU A 106 -1.21 8.19 18.53
CA LEU A 106 -2.05 8.91 19.50
C LEU A 106 -3.05 7.99 20.19
N GLU A 107 -3.59 6.99 19.49
CA GLU A 107 -4.45 5.96 20.08
C GLU A 107 -3.66 5.13 21.10
N ASP A 108 -2.46 4.65 20.74
CA ASP A 108 -1.59 3.87 21.63
C ASP A 108 -1.15 4.69 22.86
N VAL A 109 -0.79 5.96 22.68
CA VAL A 109 -0.44 6.85 23.81
C VAL A 109 -1.64 7.14 24.70
N ARG A 110 -2.83 7.32 24.11
CA ARG A 110 -4.07 7.51 24.87
C ARG A 110 -4.43 6.26 25.67
N ASP A 111 -4.27 5.09 25.08
CA ASP A 111 -4.51 3.80 25.73
C ASP A 111 -3.55 3.60 26.92
N ALA A 112 -2.26 3.86 26.73
CA ALA A 112 -1.27 3.81 27.80
C ALA A 112 -1.54 4.81 28.94
N ILE A 113 -2.06 6.01 28.62
CA ILE A 113 -2.48 6.98 29.65
C ILE A 113 -3.71 6.49 30.40
N HIS A 114 -4.64 5.83 29.71
CA HIS A 114 -5.84 5.29 30.35
C HIS A 114 -5.49 4.12 31.26
N GLU A 115 -4.57 3.24 30.85
CA GLU A 115 -4.05 2.14 31.66
C GLU A 115 -3.38 2.65 32.94
N ILE A 116 -2.54 3.69 32.86
CA ILE A 116 -1.91 4.31 34.04
C ILE A 116 -2.93 4.97 34.97
N ALA A 117 -3.98 5.59 34.41
CA ALA A 117 -5.03 6.21 35.20
C ALA A 117 -5.93 5.18 35.90
N ASP A 118 -6.19 4.04 35.25
CA ASP A 118 -6.96 2.94 35.85
C ASP A 118 -6.14 2.18 36.92
N ASP A 119 -4.80 2.19 36.84
CA ASP A 119 -3.90 1.60 37.86
C ASP A 119 -3.80 2.46 39.14
N GLU A 120 -4.34 3.69 39.17
CA GLU A 120 -4.33 4.57 40.37
C GLU A 120 -5.50 4.32 41.34
N GLU A 121 -6.49 3.47 41.01
CA GLU A 121 -7.67 3.24 41.88
C GLU A 121 -7.52 2.10 42.92
N ASP A 122 -6.41 1.34 42.92
CA ASP A 122 -6.23 0.18 43.83
C ASP A 122 -4.93 0.23 44.67
N PHE A 123 -4.33 1.41 44.84
CA PHE A 123 -3.38 1.63 45.94
C PHE A 123 -4.17 2.04 47.17
N ASP A 124 -4.57 1.05 47.99
CA ASP A 124 -4.97 1.26 49.37
C ASP A 124 -3.95 2.20 50.05
N ILE A 125 -4.37 3.45 50.30
CA ILE A 125 -3.57 4.50 50.94
C ILE A 125 -3.11 4.08 52.35
N ASP A 126 -3.67 2.99 52.88
CA ASP A 126 -3.37 2.44 54.20
C ASP A 126 -2.04 1.66 54.27
N ASP A 127 -1.44 1.23 53.15
CA ASP A 127 -0.18 0.44 53.16
C ASP A 127 1.11 1.29 53.02
N ILE A 128 1.00 2.62 52.85
CA ILE A 128 2.15 3.54 52.74
C ILE A 128 2.51 4.24 54.08
N ILE A 129 1.86 3.87 55.20
CA ILE A 129 2.28 4.33 56.53
C ILE A 129 2.95 3.18 57.28
N THR A 130 4.16 2.80 56.87
CA THR A 130 5.03 2.02 57.75
C THR A 130 5.42 2.87 58.97
N PRO A 131 5.21 2.40 60.22
CA PRO A 131 5.70 3.11 61.40
C PRO A 131 7.22 3.31 61.31
N ALA A 132 7.70 4.52 61.61
CA ALA A 132 9.06 5.02 61.39
C ALA A 132 10.17 4.34 62.23
N THR A 133 10.05 3.06 62.56
CA THR A 133 10.98 2.30 63.41
C THR A 133 11.61 1.09 62.74
N VAL A 134 11.35 0.83 61.46
CA VAL A 134 12.02 -0.25 60.72
C VAL A 134 13.06 0.36 59.75
N PRO A 135 14.35 0.03 59.87
CA PRO A 135 15.37 0.53 58.94
C PRO A 135 15.12 -0.06 57.54
N ALA A 136 15.25 0.79 56.52
CA ALA A 136 15.00 0.42 55.12
C ALA A 136 15.88 -0.76 54.69
N PRO A 137 15.35 -1.73 53.91
CA PRO A 137 16.15 -2.81 53.38
C PRO A 137 17.14 -2.28 52.33
N ASP A 138 18.40 -2.73 52.40
CA ASP A 138 19.43 -2.43 51.41
C ASP A 138 19.02 -3.03 50.05
N VAL A 139 18.50 -2.19 49.16
CA VAL A 139 18.22 -2.56 47.78
C VAL A 139 19.54 -2.52 47.00
N GLU A 140 20.11 -3.69 46.72
CA GLU A 140 21.24 -3.84 45.81
C GLU A 140 20.79 -3.50 44.37
N ILE A 141 21.14 -2.29 43.91
CA ILE A 141 20.83 -1.82 42.56
C ILE A 141 21.70 -2.58 41.56
N THR A 142 21.19 -3.71 41.05
CA THR A 142 21.77 -4.34 39.86
C THR A 142 21.17 -3.65 38.62
N PRO A 143 21.96 -2.97 37.76
CA PRO A 143 21.41 -2.31 36.59
C PRO A 143 20.85 -3.34 35.60
N PRO A 144 19.73 -3.03 34.91
CA PRO A 144 19.15 -3.93 33.93
C PRO A 144 20.13 -4.17 32.78
N ARG A 145 20.34 -5.46 32.47
CA ARG A 145 21.21 -5.90 31.39
C ARG A 145 20.56 -5.55 30.04
N GLY A 146 20.82 -4.34 29.56
CA GLY A 146 20.33 -3.88 28.26
C GLY A 146 20.74 -4.80 27.10
N PRO A 147 20.01 -4.78 25.97
CA PRO A 147 20.28 -5.65 24.83
C PRO A 147 21.71 -5.43 24.30
N ARG A 148 22.50 -6.49 24.33
CA ARG A 148 23.88 -6.54 23.86
C ARG A 148 23.90 -6.24 22.35
N ARG A 149 24.19 -5.01 21.96
CA ARG A 149 24.50 -4.65 20.57
C ARG A 149 25.72 -5.45 20.12
N THR A 150 25.50 -6.52 19.36
CA THR A 150 26.58 -7.20 18.64
C THR A 150 26.93 -6.33 17.44
N ALA A 151 28.09 -5.68 17.49
CA ALA A 151 28.64 -4.97 16.35
C ALA A 151 28.85 -5.98 15.21
N ARG A 152 28.09 -5.83 14.12
CA ARG A 152 28.27 -6.60 12.89
C ARG A 152 29.62 -6.21 12.29
N ARG A 153 30.60 -7.09 12.38
CA ARG A 153 31.96 -6.92 11.86
C ARG A 153 31.91 -6.91 10.33
N THR A 154 32.22 -5.79 9.70
CA THR A 154 32.42 -5.65 8.26
C THR A 154 33.69 -6.42 7.86
N PRO A 155 33.66 -7.33 6.87
CA PRO A 155 34.90 -7.91 6.32
C PRO A 155 35.64 -6.84 5.51
N GLY A 156 36.92 -6.66 5.79
CA GLY A 156 37.80 -5.74 5.08
C GLY A 156 38.10 -6.18 3.63
N PRO A 157 38.62 -5.27 2.79
CA PRO A 157 38.81 -5.47 1.36
C PRO A 157 39.88 -6.53 1.08
N ARG A 158 39.59 -7.41 0.10
CA ARG A 158 40.54 -8.39 -0.43
C ARG A 158 41.57 -7.67 -1.30
N MET A 159 42.85 -7.92 -1.05
CA MET A 159 43.92 -7.69 -2.04
C MET A 159 43.84 -8.72 -3.15
#